data_AF-A0A969L913-F1
#
_entry.id   AF-A0A969L913-F1
#
_cell.length_a   1.000
_cell.length_b   1.000
_cell.length_c   1.000
_cell.angle_alpha   90.00
_cell.angle_beta   90.00
_cell.angle_gamma   90.00
#
_symmetry.space_group_name_H-M   'P 1'
#
loop_
_entity.id
_entity.type
_entity.pdbx_description
1 polymer ?
#
loop_
_entity_poly.entity_id
_entity_poly.type
_entity_poly.pdbx_seq_one_letter_code
_entity_poly.pdbx_strand_id
1 'polypeptide(L)'
;MTFGSKFLLLETNFLTEPMQLKEFIFAATTQGYRLILAHPERYQYLMGDWKKVEDLRNRGVLFQINIPSIVGAYSRPIQKFAIQLIEKGWVDFLGTDCHNQIQMDMIKKAYENKFFHRATQLPLLNRSLI
;
A
#
# COMPACT_ATOMS: atom_id res chain seq x y z
N MET A 1 -8.35 -10.45 -4.34
CA MET A 1 -7.60 -11.72 -4.56
C MET A 1 -7.20 -12.30 -3.21
N THR A 2 -7.37 -13.59 -2.93
CA THR A 2 -6.84 -14.21 -1.70
C THR A 2 -5.44 -14.75 -1.95
N PHE A 3 -4.51 -14.56 -1.01
CA PHE A 3 -3.18 -15.19 -1.08
C PHE A 3 -2.68 -15.59 0.31
N GLY A 4 -1.91 -16.67 0.38
CA GLY A 4 -1.70 -17.37 1.65
C GLY A 4 -3.01 -17.92 2.24
N SER A 5 -2.98 -18.44 3.48
CA SER A 5 -4.16 -19.07 4.06
C SER A 5 -5.26 -18.09 4.49
N LYS A 6 -4.96 -16.81 4.70
CA LYS A 6 -5.92 -15.81 5.23
C LYS A 6 -5.71 -14.35 4.79
N PHE A 7 -4.90 -14.03 3.78
CA PHE A 7 -4.81 -12.63 3.32
C PHE A 7 -5.76 -12.36 2.15
N LEU A 8 -6.40 -11.20 2.17
CA LEU A 8 -7.26 -10.71 1.10
C LEU A 8 -6.75 -9.37 0.60
N LEU A 9 -6.24 -9.36 -0.64
CA LEU A 9 -5.87 -8.13 -1.34
C LEU A 9 -7.13 -7.44 -1.85
N LEU A 10 -7.30 -6.19 -1.43
CA LEU A 10 -8.39 -5.31 -1.75
C LEU A 10 -7.88 -4.15 -2.62
N GLU A 11 -8.54 -3.96 -3.76
CA GLU A 11 -8.36 -2.84 -4.67
C GLU A 11 -9.69 -2.11 -4.82
N THR A 12 -9.65 -0.77 -4.79
CA THR A 12 -10.83 0.08 -4.89
C THR A 12 -10.70 1.08 -6.04
N ASN A 13 -11.77 1.82 -6.32
CA ASN A 13 -11.71 2.88 -7.30
C ASN A 13 -10.76 4.01 -6.85
N PHE A 14 -9.89 4.51 -7.74
CA PHE A 14 -8.88 5.50 -7.36
C PHE A 14 -9.45 6.85 -6.92
N LEU A 15 -10.61 7.22 -7.45
CA LEU A 15 -11.19 8.56 -7.28
C LEU A 15 -12.16 8.61 -6.09
N THR A 16 -12.98 7.58 -5.91
CA THR A 16 -14.09 7.59 -4.95
C THR A 16 -14.02 6.41 -4.00
N GLU A 17 -14.25 6.69 -2.72
CA GLU A 17 -14.38 5.67 -1.68
C GLU A 17 -15.63 4.82 -1.95
N PRO A 18 -15.53 3.48 -2.02
CA PRO A 18 -16.70 2.63 -2.14
C PRO A 18 -17.59 2.76 -0.90
N MET A 19 -18.90 2.94 -1.11
CA MET A 19 -19.88 3.14 -0.03
C MET A 19 -19.86 1.98 0.99
N GLN A 20 -19.68 0.75 0.50
CA GLN A 20 -19.68 -0.47 1.31
C GLN A 20 -18.29 -0.89 1.78
N LEU A 21 -17.26 -0.06 1.59
CA LEU A 21 -15.87 -0.42 1.92
C LEU A 21 -15.73 -0.87 3.38
N LYS A 22 -16.34 -0.12 4.31
CA LYS A 22 -16.23 -0.38 5.74
C LYS A 22 -16.99 -1.63 6.17
N GLU A 23 -18.17 -1.85 5.60
CA GLU A 23 -18.99 -3.06 5.83
C GLU A 23 -18.26 -4.30 5.32
N PHE A 24 -17.67 -4.22 4.13
CA PHE A 24 -16.85 -5.27 3.56
C PHE A 24 -15.63 -5.59 4.44
N ILE A 25 -14.91 -4.54 4.89
CA ILE A 25 -13.77 -4.71 5.80
C ILE A 25 -14.20 -5.45 7.08
N PHE A 26 -15.31 -5.03 7.68
CA PHE A 26 -15.83 -5.67 8.88
C PHE A 26 -16.25 -7.13 8.65
N ALA A 27 -16.96 -7.42 7.57
CA ALA A 27 -17.41 -8.77 7.24
C ALA A 27 -16.22 -9.72 6.96
N ALA A 28 -15.23 -9.28 6.19
CA ALA A 28 -14.04 -10.09 5.91
C ALA A 28 -13.20 -10.32 7.17
N THR A 29 -13.01 -9.30 8.02
CA THR A 29 -12.28 -9.45 9.28
C THR A 29 -12.99 -10.41 10.25
N THR A 30 -14.32 -10.38 10.35
CA THR A 30 -15.07 -11.32 11.20
C THR A 30 -15.00 -12.77 10.71
N GLN A 31 -14.79 -12.98 9.40
CA GLN A 31 -14.49 -14.30 8.82
C GLN A 31 -13.02 -14.73 9.02
N GLY A 32 -12.20 -13.90 9.66
CA GLY A 32 -10.80 -14.20 9.98
C GLY A 32 -9.81 -13.86 8.86
N TYR A 33 -10.23 -13.11 7.83
CA TYR A 33 -9.31 -12.61 6.82
C TYR A 33 -8.51 -11.40 7.33
N ARG A 34 -7.25 -11.31 6.92
CA ARG A 34 -6.41 -10.12 7.05
C ARG A 34 -6.44 -9.36 5.75
N LEU A 35 -7.03 -8.18 5.78
CA LEU A 35 -7.18 -7.33 4.60
C LEU A 35 -5.89 -6.57 4.32
N ILE A 36 -5.53 -6.53 3.04
CA ILE A 36 -4.41 -5.75 2.54
C ILE A 36 -4.99 -4.79 1.51
N LEU A 37 -4.93 -3.50 1.80
CA LEU A 37 -5.25 -2.47 0.84
C LEU A 37 -4.06 -2.26 -0.07
N ALA A 38 -4.23 -2.59 -1.36
CA ALA A 38 -3.21 -2.37 -2.37
C ALA A 38 -3.13 -0.88 -2.73
N HIS A 39 -1.90 -0.43 -2.96
CA HIS A 39 -1.51 0.91 -3.40
C HIS A 39 -2.34 2.06 -2.82
N PRO A 40 -2.51 2.14 -1.48
CA PRO A 40 -3.32 3.19 -0.84
C PRO A 40 -2.80 4.59 -1.17
N GLU A 41 -1.52 4.71 -1.53
CA GLU A 41 -0.91 5.96 -1.95
C GLU A 41 -1.48 6.54 -3.26
N ARG A 42 -2.24 5.73 -4.03
CA ARG A 42 -2.88 6.13 -5.29
C ARG A 42 -4.33 6.57 -5.13
N TYR A 43 -4.94 6.36 -3.96
CA TYR A 43 -6.33 6.73 -3.71
C TYR A 43 -6.48 8.20 -3.36
N GLN A 44 -7.08 8.98 -4.27
CA GLN A 44 -7.25 10.42 -4.07
C GLN A 44 -8.12 10.76 -2.86
N TYR A 45 -9.11 9.91 -2.55
CA TYR A 45 -9.97 10.09 -1.38
C TYR A 45 -9.27 9.81 -0.04
N LEU A 46 -8.09 9.19 -0.04
CA LEU A 46 -7.23 9.04 1.15
C LEU A 46 -6.15 10.11 1.23
N MET A 47 -5.71 10.64 0.09
CA MET A 47 -4.69 11.68 0.03
C MET A 47 -5.15 12.95 0.75
N GLY A 48 -4.50 13.27 1.87
CA GLY A 48 -4.80 14.46 2.67
C GLY A 48 -5.84 14.24 3.77
N ASP A 49 -6.55 13.10 3.78
CA ASP A 49 -7.49 12.75 4.85
C ASP A 49 -6.91 11.66 5.77
N TRP A 50 -6.03 12.08 6.67
CA TRP A 50 -5.38 11.18 7.62
C TRP A 50 -6.35 10.48 8.57
N LYS A 51 -7.54 11.06 8.82
CA LYS A 51 -8.54 10.42 9.68
C LYS A 51 -9.06 9.14 9.04
N LYS A 52 -9.29 9.14 7.72
CA LYS A 52 -9.70 7.93 6.99
C LYS A 52 -8.60 6.88 6.96
N VAL A 53 -7.36 7.31 6.71
CA VAL A 53 -6.20 6.41 6.68
C VAL A 53 -6.02 5.72 8.03
N GLU A 54 -6.14 6.49 9.12
CA GLU A 54 -6.06 5.96 10.49
C GLU A 54 -7.24 5.05 10.86
N ASP A 55 -8.48 5.38 10.45
CA ASP A 55 -9.65 4.50 10.63
C ASP A 55 -9.42 3.13 9.97
N LEU A 56 -8.84 3.09 8.76
CA LEU A 56 -8.49 1.84 8.08
C LEU A 56 -7.41 1.06 8.86
N ARG A 57 -6.36 1.73 9.35
CA ARG A 57 -5.32 1.09 10.17
C ARG A 57 -5.88 0.52 11.47
N ASN A 58 -6.74 1.29 12.15
CA ASN A 58 -7.37 0.88 13.42
C ASN A 58 -8.30 -0.32 13.24
N ARG A 59 -8.86 -0.51 12.05
CA ARG A 59 -9.66 -1.70 11.67
C ARG A 59 -8.80 -2.93 11.34
N GLY A 60 -7.48 -2.82 11.45
CA GLY A 60 -6.54 -3.90 11.15
C GLY A 60 -6.25 -4.08 9.66
N VAL A 61 -6.56 -3.08 8.82
CA VAL A 61 -6.22 -3.12 7.39
C VAL A 61 -4.73 -2.86 7.21
N LEU A 62 -4.07 -3.80 6.55
CA LEU A 62 -2.67 -3.74 6.20
C LEU A 62 -2.50 -2.95 4.89
N PHE A 63 -1.39 -2.25 4.73
CA PHE A 63 -1.12 -1.43 3.54
C PHE A 63 0.03 -2.00 2.74
N GLN A 64 -0.20 -2.12 1.43
CA GLN A 64 0.81 -2.51 0.45
C GLN A 64 1.07 -1.33 -0.48
N ILE A 65 2.24 -0.71 -0.39
CA ILE A 65 2.61 0.39 -1.30
C ILE A 65 3.37 -0.14 -2.51
N ASN A 66 3.33 0.61 -3.61
CA ASN A 66 4.10 0.30 -4.82
C ASN A 66 5.48 0.95 -4.79
N ILE A 67 6.53 0.16 -5.09
CA ILE A 67 7.92 0.64 -5.21
C ILE A 67 8.04 1.76 -6.26
N PRO A 68 7.38 1.68 -7.45
CA PRO A 68 7.32 2.80 -8.39
C PRO A 68 6.79 4.11 -7.79
N SER A 69 5.86 4.06 -6.82
CA SER A 69 5.34 5.24 -6.14
C SER A 69 6.41 5.95 -5.30
N ILE A 70 7.33 5.20 -4.71
CA ILE A 70 8.43 5.73 -3.87
C ILE A 70 9.44 6.51 -4.72
N VAL A 71 9.76 6.00 -5.92
CA VAL A 71 10.70 6.64 -6.85
C VAL A 71 10.08 7.77 -7.68
N GLY A 72 8.79 8.05 -7.50
CA GLY A 72 8.10 9.15 -8.18
C GLY A 72 7.66 8.85 -9.60
N ALA A 73 7.42 7.57 -9.95
CA ALA A 73 7.03 7.16 -11.30
C ALA A 73 5.62 7.65 -11.71
N TYR A 74 4.73 7.92 -10.74
CA TYR A 74 3.36 8.37 -11.01
C TYR A 74 3.22 9.90 -10.95
N SER A 75 3.16 10.48 -9.75
CA SER A 75 3.03 11.93 -9.55
C SER A 75 3.62 12.37 -8.21
N ARG A 76 3.97 13.66 -8.09
CA ARG A 76 4.53 14.23 -6.84
C ARG A 76 3.61 14.04 -5.62
N PRO A 77 2.28 14.23 -5.70
CA PRO A 77 1.38 13.98 -4.57
C PRO A 77 1.38 12.52 -4.12
N ILE A 78 1.36 11.57 -5.06
CA ILE A 78 1.42 10.12 -4.78
C ILE A 78 2.72 9.78 -4.07
N GLN A 79 3.86 10.27 -4.60
CA GLN A 79 5.17 10.04 -3.99
C GLN A 79 5.22 10.60 -2.56
N LYS A 80 4.75 11.83 -2.36
CA LYS A 80 4.73 12.46 -1.04
C LYS A 80 3.90 11.65 -0.04
N PHE A 81 2.72 11.19 -0.46
CA PHE A 81 1.84 10.42 0.41
C PHE A 81 2.41 9.03 0.72
N ALA A 82 3.02 8.35 -0.27
CA ALA A 82 3.77 7.11 -0.06
C ALA A 82 4.90 7.28 0.98
N ILE A 83 5.68 8.35 0.85
CA ILE A 83 6.74 8.69 1.82
C ILE A 83 6.15 8.91 3.21
N GLN A 84 5.05 9.66 3.34
CA GLN A 84 4.41 9.90 4.63
C GLN A 84 3.92 8.60 5.31
N LEU A 85 3.40 7.64 4.53
CA LEU A 85 3.03 6.31 5.05
C LEU A 85 4.26 5.53 5.54
N ILE A 86 5.37 5.58 4.79
CA ILE A 86 6.64 4.96 5.19
C ILE A 86 7.17 5.59 6.49
N GLU A 87 7.14 6.92 6.60
CA GLU A 87 7.64 7.65 7.77
C GLU A 87 6.82 7.39 9.03
N LYS A 88 5.51 7.13 8.87
CA LYS A 88 4.63 6.70 9.98
C LYS A 88 4.80 5.22 10.34
N GLY A 89 5.57 4.46 9.57
CA GLY A 89 5.69 3.00 9.74
C GLY A 89 4.38 2.26 9.45
N TRP A 90 3.51 2.83 8.60
CA TRP A 90 2.19 2.28 8.28
C TRP A 90 2.19 1.42 7.02
N VAL A 91 3.34 0.88 6.65
CA VAL A 91 3.52 0.05 5.45
C VAL A 91 3.87 -1.35 5.90
N ASP A 92 3.08 -2.33 5.49
CA ASP A 92 3.28 -3.74 5.86
C ASP A 92 3.76 -4.58 4.67
N PHE A 93 3.56 -4.10 3.44
CA PHE A 93 4.00 -4.77 2.22
C PHE A 93 4.57 -3.78 1.21
N LEU A 94 5.59 -4.22 0.46
CA LEU A 94 6.04 -3.54 -0.76
C LEU A 94 5.68 -4.38 -1.98
N GLY A 95 5.10 -3.77 -3.00
CA GLY A 95 4.83 -4.38 -4.29
C GLY A 95 5.66 -3.74 -5.39
N THR A 96 6.21 -4.55 -6.29
CA THR A 96 6.89 -4.05 -7.49
C THR A 96 5.89 -3.57 -8.54
N ASP A 97 4.69 -4.17 -8.56
CA ASP A 97 3.64 -3.95 -9.58
C ASP A 97 4.21 -3.98 -11.01
N CYS A 98 5.16 -4.91 -11.21
CA CYS A 98 5.91 -5.07 -12.44
C CYS A 98 5.09 -5.82 -13.48
N HIS A 99 4.64 -5.09 -14.49
CA HIS A 99 4.00 -5.58 -15.69
C HIS A 99 4.86 -5.40 -16.95
N ASN A 100 5.91 -4.56 -16.93
CA ASN A 100 6.76 -4.28 -18.10
C ASN A 100 8.25 -4.05 -17.77
N GLN A 101 9.14 -4.25 -18.75
CA GLN A 101 10.60 -4.08 -18.64
C GLN A 101 11.02 -2.67 -18.13
N ILE A 102 10.25 -1.64 -18.47
CA ILE A 102 10.49 -0.25 -18.04
C ILE A 102 10.39 -0.14 -16.50
N GLN A 103 9.50 -0.90 -15.87
CA GLN A 103 9.34 -0.89 -14.42
C GLN A 103 10.52 -1.61 -13.72
N MET A 104 11.17 -2.57 -14.38
CA MET A 104 12.39 -3.21 -13.85
C MET A 104 13.56 -2.22 -13.74
N ASP A 105 13.73 -1.34 -14.72
CA ASP A 105 14.76 -0.30 -14.65
C ASP A 105 14.43 0.79 -13.60
N MET A 106 13.15 1.03 -13.33
CA MET A 106 12.73 1.88 -12.22
C MET A 106 13.02 1.24 -10.84
N ILE A 107 12.90 -0.08 -10.72
CA ILE A 107 13.29 -0.79 -9.48
C ILE A 107 14.78 -0.67 -9.22
N LYS A 108 15.62 -0.76 -10.25
CA LYS A 108 17.07 -0.52 -10.09
C LYS A 108 17.35 0.85 -9.50
N LYS A 109 16.63 1.89 -9.96
CA LYS A 109 16.71 3.24 -9.38
C LYS A 109 16.13 3.34 -7.97
N ALA A 110 15.21 2.45 -7.60
CA ALA A 110 14.67 2.40 -6.24
C ALA A 110 15.74 1.99 -5.21
N TYR A 111 16.70 1.14 -5.59
CA TYR A 111 17.83 0.79 -4.72
C TYR A 111 18.77 1.95 -4.39
N GLU A 112 18.69 3.08 -5.10
CA GLU A 112 19.43 4.30 -4.77
C GLU A 112 18.60 5.29 -3.93
N ASN A 113 17.31 4.99 -3.72
CA ASN A 113 16.38 5.89 -3.06
C ASN A 113 16.38 5.66 -1.54
N LYS A 114 16.73 6.70 -0.77
CA LYS A 114 16.73 6.66 0.71
C LYS A 114 15.40 6.22 1.33
N PHE A 115 14.26 6.56 0.71
CA PHE A 115 12.95 6.19 1.21
C PHE A 115 12.61 4.73 0.93
N PHE A 116 13.15 4.16 -0.15
CA PHE A 116 13.07 2.72 -0.40
C PHE A 116 13.83 1.96 0.68
N HIS A 117 15.07 2.35 1.00
CA HIS A 117 15.81 1.75 2.11
C HIS A 117 15.07 1.87 3.45
N ARG A 118 14.50 3.04 3.76
CA ARG A 118 13.67 3.21 4.96
C ARG A 118 12.46 2.27 4.95
N ALA A 119 11.79 2.11 3.82
CA ALA A 119 10.67 1.19 3.69
C ALA A 119 11.10 -0.27 3.93
N THR A 120 12.26 -0.69 3.42
CA THR A 120 12.78 -2.05 3.65
C THR A 120 13.15 -2.35 5.11
N GLN A 121 13.42 -1.31 5.91
CA GLN A 121 13.71 -1.44 7.35
C GLN A 121 12.44 -1.65 8.20
N LEU A 122 11.25 -1.34 7.67
CA LEU A 122 9.99 -1.58 8.35
C LEU A 122 9.74 -3.09 8.57
N PRO A 123 8.91 -3.49 9.54
CA PRO A 123 8.57 -4.89 9.79
C PRO A 123 7.63 -5.46 8.71
N LEU A 124 8.09 -5.42 7.45
CA LEU A 124 7.34 -5.88 6.29
C LEU A 124 7.03 -7.37 6.41
N LEU A 125 5.81 -7.74 6.03
CA LEU A 125 5.31 -9.12 6.08
C LEU A 125 5.74 -9.94 4.85
N ASN A 126 6.28 -9.29 3.81
CA ASN A 126 6.79 -9.94 2.59
C ASN A 126 8.29 -9.72 2.35
N ARG A 127 9.11 -9.60 3.41
CA ARG A 127 10.57 -9.42 3.29
C ARG A 127 11.28 -10.46 2.42
N SER A 128 10.78 -11.70 2.35
CA SER A 128 11.38 -12.77 1.54
C SER A 128 11.15 -12.62 0.03
N LEU A 129 10.33 -11.65 -0.39
CA LEU A 129 9.92 -11.41 -1.78
C LEU A 129 10.45 -10.08 -2.34
N ILE A 130 11.20 -9.32 -1.53
CA ILE A 130 11.72 -7.97 -1.86
C ILE A 130 13.24 -8.03 -2.00
#